data_AF-A0A9Q1EZD0-F1
#
_entry.id   AF-A0A9Q1EZD0-F1
#
_cell.length_a   1.000
_cell.length_b   1.000
_cell.length_c   1.000
_cell.angle_alpha   90.00
_cell.angle_beta   90.00
_cell.angle_gamma   90.00
#
_symmetry.space_group_name_H-M   'P 1'
#
loop_
_entity.id
_entity.type
_entity.pdbx_description
1 polymer ?
#
loop_
_entity_poly.entity_id
_entity_poly.type
_entity_poly.pdbx_seq_one_letter_code
_entity_poly.pdbx_strand_id
1 'polypeptide(L)'
;MLSWWFLGMVGAVTISKGLARECDNFTDLDFHHSFIGTKLHVRMLLYTQADPDCGLELSHYNMTETPLFNLTRRTTFVIHGYRLTGSPPVWIGEIVQQLLLQEDMNVLVVDWNYGAANLNYFIAVDNTHKTAENITAFIQHMQVGALILSAGKSSAGLNER
;
A
#
# COMPACT_ATOMS: atom_id res chain seq x y z
N MET A 1 -27.08 63.62 8.83
CA MET A 1 -25.69 63.14 8.97
C MET A 1 -25.73 61.61 9.05
N LEU A 2 -24.91 60.94 8.21
CA LEU A 2 -24.42 59.55 8.20
C LEU A 2 -25.42 58.40 8.44
N SER A 3 -25.79 57.63 7.41
CA SER A 3 -25.04 56.53 6.74
C SER A 3 -25.08 55.21 7.54
N TRP A 4 -25.96 54.30 7.12
CA TRP A 4 -25.96 52.88 7.49
C TRP A 4 -25.71 52.04 6.23
N TRP A 5 -24.52 52.20 5.64
CA TRP A 5 -24.00 51.31 4.61
C TRP A 5 -23.10 50.26 5.25
N PHE A 6 -23.66 49.23 5.89
CA PHE A 6 -22.90 48.00 6.17
C PHE A 6 -23.84 46.78 6.18
N LEU A 7 -24.35 46.42 5.00
CA LEU A 7 -24.67 45.01 4.74
C LEU A 7 -23.33 44.29 4.59
N GLY A 8 -22.82 43.75 5.69
CA GLY A 8 -21.67 42.86 5.66
C GLY A 8 -22.04 41.57 4.94
N MET A 9 -21.47 41.36 3.75
CA MET A 9 -21.44 40.05 3.11
C MET A 9 -20.76 39.07 4.07
N VAL A 10 -21.54 38.22 4.74
CA VAL A 10 -21.01 37.01 5.35
C VAL A 10 -20.79 36.02 4.20
N GLY A 11 -19.61 36.09 3.60
CA GLY A 11 -19.17 35.10 2.62
C GLY A 11 -19.18 33.72 3.27
N ALA A 12 -19.96 32.81 2.72
CA ALA A 12 -19.93 31.41 3.13
C ALA A 12 -18.55 30.82 2.76
N VAL A 13 -17.66 30.74 3.74
CA VAL A 13 -16.43 29.95 3.63
C VAL A 13 -16.85 28.48 3.66
N THR A 14 -17.07 27.91 2.49
CA THR A 14 -17.19 26.45 2.34
C THR A 14 -15.79 25.87 2.55
N ILE A 15 -15.52 25.40 3.77
CA ILE A 15 -14.37 24.53 4.03
C ILE A 15 -14.62 23.25 3.26
N SER A 16 -13.96 23.09 2.11
CA SER A 16 -13.85 21.81 1.43
C SER A 16 -13.16 20.86 2.40
N LYS A 17 -13.93 20.03 3.11
CA LYS A 17 -13.38 18.88 3.82
C LYS A 17 -12.81 17.96 2.76
N GLY A 18 -11.50 18.05 2.51
CA GLY A 18 -10.79 16.98 1.84
C GLY A 18 -11.12 15.70 2.59
N LEU A 19 -11.57 14.67 1.86
CA LEU A 19 -11.88 13.37 2.45
C LEU A 19 -10.58 12.87 3.08
N ALA A 20 -10.47 12.94 4.41
CA ALA A 20 -9.32 12.38 5.13
C ALA A 20 -9.37 10.87 4.88
N ARG A 21 -8.47 10.38 4.03
CA ARG A 21 -8.28 8.93 3.83
C ARG A 21 -7.59 8.38 5.07
N GLU A 22 -8.11 7.27 5.59
CA GLU A 22 -7.48 6.53 6.68
C GLU A 22 -6.32 5.70 6.09
N CYS A 23 -5.13 5.83 6.70
CA CYS A 23 -3.93 5.14 6.23
C CYS A 23 -3.78 3.79 6.92
N ASP A 24 -3.41 2.77 6.14
CA ASP A 24 -3.05 1.46 6.64
C ASP A 24 -1.60 1.46 7.10
N ASN A 25 -1.41 1.29 8.40
CA ASN A 25 -0.09 1.21 8.99
C ASN A 25 0.48 -0.21 8.93
N PHE A 26 1.80 -0.28 8.96
CA PHE A 26 2.52 -1.53 9.15
C PHE A 26 2.10 -2.19 10.46
N THR A 27 1.90 -3.51 10.46
CA THR A 27 1.48 -4.27 11.64
C THR A 27 2.48 -4.08 12.78
N ASP A 28 2.04 -3.55 13.92
CA ASP A 28 2.82 -3.42 15.15
C ASP A 28 2.39 -4.48 16.15
N LEU A 29 3.33 -5.35 16.54
CA LEU A 29 3.09 -6.44 17.49
C LEU A 29 4.01 -6.29 18.69
N ASP A 30 3.46 -6.59 19.86
CA ASP A 30 4.26 -6.75 21.07
C ASP A 30 5.06 -8.05 21.09
N PHE A 31 6.11 -8.07 21.89
CA PHE A 31 6.94 -9.26 22.14
C PHE A 31 6.11 -10.48 22.63
N HIS A 32 4.99 -10.26 23.32
CA HIS A 32 4.08 -11.32 23.74
C HIS A 32 3.51 -12.12 22.56
N HIS A 33 3.23 -11.47 21.42
CA HIS A 33 2.81 -12.15 20.20
C HIS A 33 3.91 -13.05 19.64
N SER A 34 5.17 -12.64 19.78
CA SER A 34 6.31 -13.46 19.37
C SER A 34 6.50 -14.69 20.27
N PHE A 35 6.09 -14.60 21.55
CA PHE A 35 6.14 -15.72 22.50
C PHE A 35 5.02 -16.73 22.25
N ILE A 36 3.76 -16.28 22.13
CA ILE A 36 2.62 -17.17 21.87
C ILE A 36 2.63 -17.69 20.43
N GLY A 37 3.13 -16.88 19.50
CA GLY A 37 3.02 -17.10 18.07
C GLY A 37 1.71 -16.56 17.52
N THR A 38 1.76 -16.18 16.24
CA THR A 38 0.62 -15.67 15.48
C THR A 38 0.43 -16.45 14.19
N LYS A 39 -0.77 -16.36 13.61
CA LYS A 39 -1.05 -16.98 12.31
C LYS A 39 -0.50 -16.09 11.20
N LEU A 40 0.23 -16.68 10.24
CA LEU A 40 0.71 -15.96 9.07
C LEU A 40 -0.42 -15.20 8.39
N HIS A 41 -0.18 -13.90 8.19
CA HIS A 41 -1.02 -12.99 7.44
C HIS A 41 -0.08 -12.07 6.67
N VAL A 42 -0.27 -12.00 5.35
CA VAL A 42 0.55 -11.22 4.43
C VAL A 42 -0.32 -10.10 3.89
N ARG A 43 0.15 -8.87 4.04
CA ARG A 43 -0.51 -7.64 3.58
C ARG A 43 0.40 -6.96 2.57
N MET A 44 -0.23 -6.33 1.57
CA MET A 44 0.46 -5.57 0.53
C MET A 44 0.12 -4.10 0.74
N LEU A 45 1.01 -3.34 1.36
CA LEU A 45 0.81 -1.90 1.62
C LEU A 45 1.37 -1.10 0.45
N LEU A 46 0.49 -0.43 -0.29
CA LEU A 46 0.83 0.42 -1.41
C LEU A 46 1.21 1.82 -0.95
N TYR A 47 2.36 2.27 -1.44
CA TYR A 47 2.82 3.65 -1.41
C TYR A 47 3.05 4.13 -2.85
N THR A 48 2.74 5.41 -3.10
CA THR A 48 2.92 6.03 -4.42
C THR A 48 3.45 7.44 -4.26
N GLN A 49 3.92 8.06 -5.34
CA GLN A 49 4.37 9.46 -5.29
C GLN A 49 3.24 10.44 -4.89
N ALA A 50 1.97 10.07 -5.13
CA ALA A 50 0.81 10.87 -4.72
C ALA A 50 0.60 10.87 -3.19
N ASP A 51 1.03 9.80 -2.52
CA ASP A 51 0.90 9.65 -1.08
C ASP A 51 2.05 8.78 -0.53
N PRO A 52 3.24 9.38 -0.31
CA PRO A 52 4.45 8.62 0.03
C PRO A 52 4.50 8.19 1.50
N ASP A 53 3.71 8.82 2.37
CA ASP A 53 3.70 8.57 3.82
C ASP A 53 2.45 7.78 4.29
N CYS A 54 1.47 7.56 3.40
CA CYS A 54 0.25 6.80 3.70
C CYS A 54 0.27 5.46 2.95
N GLY A 55 0.37 4.37 3.70
CA GLY A 55 0.17 3.03 3.14
C GLY A 55 -1.30 2.78 2.89
N LEU A 56 -1.65 2.17 1.76
CA LEU A 56 -2.99 1.65 1.49
C LEU A 56 -2.92 0.14 1.27
N GLU A 57 -3.69 -0.63 2.02
CA GLU A 57 -3.72 -2.08 1.83
C GLU A 57 -4.37 -2.43 0.49
N LEU A 58 -3.63 -3.17 -0.33
CA LEU A 58 -4.13 -3.73 -1.58
C LEU A 58 -4.83 -5.05 -1.34
N SER A 59 -6.03 -5.16 -1.92
CA SER A 59 -6.70 -6.44 -2.08
C SER A 59 -5.87 -7.36 -2.97
N HIS A 60 -5.66 -8.59 -2.50
CA HIS A 60 -4.92 -9.60 -3.25
C HIS A 60 -5.67 -10.06 -4.51
N TYR A 61 -7.00 -9.92 -4.52
CA TYR A 61 -7.87 -10.40 -5.58
C TYR A 61 -8.47 -9.28 -6.42
N ASN A 62 -8.71 -8.11 -5.83
CA ASN A 62 -9.31 -6.97 -6.51
C ASN A 62 -8.47 -5.70 -6.38
N MET A 63 -7.30 -5.72 -7.01
CA MET A 63 -6.39 -4.57 -7.03
C MET A 63 -6.97 -3.30 -7.69
N THR A 64 -8.06 -3.43 -8.45
CA THR A 64 -8.71 -2.29 -9.10
C THR A 64 -9.51 -1.41 -8.13
N GLU A 65 -9.81 -1.94 -6.93
CA GLU A 65 -10.49 -1.18 -5.87
C GLU A 65 -9.59 -0.12 -5.24
N THR A 66 -8.27 -0.26 -5.34
CA THR A 66 -7.33 0.72 -4.77
C THR A 66 -7.00 1.78 -5.83
N PRO A 67 -7.53 3.01 -5.71
CA PRO A 67 -7.49 4.00 -6.79
C PRO A 67 -6.09 4.52 -7.13
N LEU A 68 -5.11 4.35 -6.24
CA LEU A 68 -3.74 4.78 -6.46
C LEU A 68 -2.89 3.71 -7.17
N PHE A 69 -3.35 2.47 -7.21
CA PHE A 69 -2.59 1.40 -7.84
C PHE A 69 -2.68 1.48 -9.36
N ASN A 70 -1.53 1.54 -10.02
CA ASN A 70 -1.49 1.62 -11.48
C ASN A 70 -0.65 0.48 -12.07
N LEU A 71 -1.34 -0.50 -12.68
CA LEU A 71 -0.71 -1.66 -13.33
C LEU A 71 0.23 -1.31 -14.51
N THR A 72 0.19 -0.09 -15.03
CA THR A 72 1.12 0.35 -16.10
C THR A 72 2.40 0.96 -15.55
N ARG A 73 2.46 1.30 -14.26
CA ARG A 73 3.68 1.80 -13.61
C ARG A 73 4.55 0.63 -13.19
N ARG A 74 5.86 0.88 -13.08
CA ARG A 74 6.78 -0.07 -12.45
C ARG A 74 6.29 -0.36 -11.02
N THR A 75 6.44 -1.60 -10.57
CA THR A 75 6.09 -2.01 -9.21
C THR A 75 7.32 -2.61 -8.53
N THR A 76 7.68 -2.08 -7.36
CA THR A 76 8.81 -2.56 -6.54
C THR A 76 8.28 -3.13 -5.24
N PHE A 77 8.67 -4.36 -4.90
CA PHE A 77 8.31 -5.01 -3.64
C PHE A 77 9.41 -4.78 -2.60
N VAL A 78 9.02 -4.32 -1.41
CA VAL A 78 9.89 -4.16 -0.25
C VAL A 78 9.48 -5.20 0.79
N ILE A 79 10.35 -6.17 1.04
CA ILE A 79 10.06 -7.32 1.90
C ILE A 79 11.00 -7.28 3.11
N HIS A 80 10.45 -7.19 4.32
CA HIS A 80 11.25 -7.24 5.54
C HIS A 80 11.59 -8.69 5.94
N GLY A 81 12.55 -8.85 6.85
CA GLY A 81 12.96 -10.15 7.39
C GLY A 81 12.32 -10.51 8.74
N TYR A 82 12.97 -11.44 9.44
CA TYR A 82 12.62 -11.91 10.78
C TYR A 82 12.51 -10.79 11.84
N ARG A 83 11.51 -10.85 12.73
CA ARG A 83 11.20 -9.78 13.70
C ARG A 83 10.99 -10.29 15.12
N LEU A 84 12.06 -10.46 15.91
CA LEU A 84 11.95 -10.96 17.30
C LEU A 84 10.94 -10.21 18.17
N THR A 85 10.84 -8.88 18.05
CA THR A 85 9.94 -8.06 18.90
C THR A 85 8.56 -7.85 18.30
N GLY A 86 8.39 -8.04 16.99
CA GLY A 86 7.15 -7.69 16.31
C GLY A 86 6.91 -6.20 16.03
N SER A 87 7.79 -5.30 16.47
CA SER A 87 7.71 -3.86 16.12
C SER A 87 7.79 -3.62 14.59
N PRO A 88 7.38 -2.47 14.03
CA PRO A 88 7.63 -2.13 12.63
C PRO A 88 9.11 -1.88 12.32
N PRO A 89 9.62 -2.11 11.10
CA PRO A 89 11.02 -1.83 10.77
C PRO A 89 11.20 -0.32 10.51
N VAL A 90 12.13 0.31 11.23
CA VAL A 90 12.37 1.77 11.14
C VAL A 90 12.83 2.25 9.76
N TRP A 91 13.39 1.35 8.95
CA TRP A 91 13.94 1.65 7.62
C TRP A 91 12.89 1.68 6.50
N ILE A 92 11.64 1.22 6.75
CA ILE A 92 10.62 1.09 5.70
C ILE A 92 10.26 2.47 5.11
N GLY A 93 10.05 3.48 5.95
CA GLY A 93 9.72 4.82 5.46
C GLY A 93 10.82 5.40 4.56
N GLU A 94 12.08 5.27 5.00
CA GLU A 94 13.23 5.77 4.24
C GLU A 94 13.35 5.09 2.87
N ILE A 95 13.28 3.75 2.81
CA ILE A 95 13.42 3.04 1.53
C ILE A 95 12.26 3.34 0.56
N VAL A 96 11.02 3.49 1.08
CA VAL A 96 9.85 3.89 0.28
C VAL A 96 10.09 5.26 -0.33
N GLN A 97 10.53 6.24 0.48
CA GLN A 97 10.83 7.58 0.00
C GLN A 97 11.92 7.58 -1.06
N GLN A 98 13.03 6.86 -0.84
CA GLN A 98 14.13 6.78 -1.81
C GLN A 98 13.69 6.16 -3.15
N LEU A 99 12.85 5.13 -3.12
CA LEU A 99 12.29 4.53 -4.34
C LEU A 99 11.39 5.50 -5.10
N LEU A 100 10.51 6.22 -4.40
CA LEU A 100 9.58 7.17 -4.99
C LEU A 100 10.26 8.47 -5.48
N LEU A 101 11.45 8.79 -4.96
CA LEU A 101 12.30 9.87 -5.48
C LEU A 101 12.94 9.51 -6.82
N GLN A 102 13.19 8.22 -7.07
CA GLN A 102 13.87 7.75 -8.28
C GLN A 102 12.94 7.73 -9.50
N GLU A 103 11.69 7.30 -9.32
CA GLU A 103 10.71 7.14 -10.41
C GLU A 103 9.28 7.11 -9.84
N ASP A 104 8.31 7.57 -10.62
CA ASP A 104 6.88 7.41 -10.31
C ASP A 104 6.46 5.93 -10.47
N MET A 105 6.48 5.20 -9.37
CA MET A 105 6.25 3.76 -9.31
C MET A 105 5.23 3.39 -8.22
N ASN A 106 4.72 2.15 -8.28
CA ASN A 106 4.03 1.53 -7.15
C ASN A 106 5.10 0.92 -6.22
N VAL A 107 5.14 1.31 -4.95
CA VAL A 107 5.97 0.62 -3.94
C VAL A 107 5.06 -0.23 -3.06
N LEU A 108 5.29 -1.54 -3.06
CA LEU A 108 4.52 -2.49 -2.25
C LEU A 108 5.36 -2.99 -1.08
N VAL A 109 5.06 -2.49 0.10
CA VAL A 109 5.63 -3.02 1.34
C VAL A 109 4.88 -4.29 1.71
N VAL A 110 5.58 -5.42 1.75
CA VAL A 110 5.02 -6.71 2.15
C VAL A 110 5.12 -6.84 3.66
N ASP A 111 4.01 -6.58 4.33
CA ASP A 111 3.86 -6.76 5.77
C ASP A 111 3.41 -8.21 6.05
N TRP A 112 4.37 -9.04 6.43
CA TRP A 112 4.14 -10.43 6.88
C TRP A 112 4.51 -10.58 8.36
N ASN A 113 4.38 -9.51 9.13
CA ASN A 113 4.92 -9.44 10.49
C ASN A 113 4.31 -10.49 11.43
N TYR A 114 3.04 -10.85 11.22
CA TYR A 114 2.39 -11.98 11.91
C TYR A 114 3.02 -13.36 11.64
N GLY A 115 3.79 -13.51 10.57
CA GLY A 115 4.59 -14.72 10.31
C GLY A 115 6.07 -14.57 10.67
N ALA A 116 6.57 -13.34 10.68
CA ALA A 116 7.98 -13.02 10.94
C ALA A 116 8.30 -12.87 12.44
N ALA A 117 7.30 -12.51 13.25
CA ALA A 117 7.44 -12.28 14.67
C ALA A 117 7.23 -13.56 15.47
N ASN A 118 8.33 -14.23 15.81
CA ASN A 118 8.29 -15.48 16.56
C ASN A 118 9.58 -15.72 17.34
N LEU A 119 9.52 -16.23 18.57
CA LEU A 119 10.72 -16.61 19.32
C LEU A 119 11.45 -17.80 18.68
N ASN A 120 10.71 -18.73 18.08
CA ASN A 120 11.30 -19.82 17.33
C ASN A 120 11.57 -19.36 15.89
N TYR A 121 12.83 -19.06 15.62
CA TYR A 121 13.30 -18.63 14.30
C TYR A 121 12.89 -19.58 13.16
N PHE A 122 12.86 -20.90 13.40
CA PHE A 122 12.50 -21.86 12.36
C PHE A 122 11.04 -21.76 11.91
N ILE A 123 10.13 -21.27 12.77
CA ILE A 123 8.75 -20.98 12.37
C ILE A 123 8.72 -19.81 11.38
N ALA A 124 9.51 -18.77 11.63
CA ALA A 124 9.63 -17.65 10.70
C ALA A 124 10.25 -18.10 9.37
N VAL A 125 11.24 -18.99 9.41
CA VAL A 125 11.83 -19.61 8.20
C VAL A 125 10.76 -20.37 7.40
N ASP A 126 9.98 -21.25 8.03
CA ASP A 126 8.90 -21.98 7.35
C ASP A 126 7.86 -21.03 6.73
N ASN A 127 7.49 -19.98 7.46
CA ASN A 127 6.55 -18.98 6.98
C ASN A 127 7.06 -18.21 5.75
N THR A 128 8.37 -18.08 5.53
CA THR A 128 8.90 -17.44 4.31
C THR A 128 8.42 -18.12 3.03
N HIS A 129 8.28 -19.45 3.03
CA HIS A 129 7.81 -20.19 1.86
C HIS A 129 6.36 -19.83 1.53
N LYS A 130 5.49 -19.81 2.55
CA LYS A 130 4.08 -19.42 2.42
C LYS A 130 3.91 -17.95 2.04
N THR A 131 4.77 -17.07 2.56
CA THR A 131 4.80 -15.66 2.17
C THR A 131 5.19 -15.53 0.69
N ALA A 132 6.19 -16.29 0.22
CA ALA A 132 6.59 -16.29 -1.19
C ALA A 132 5.50 -16.83 -2.11
N GLU A 133 4.76 -17.87 -1.71
CA GLU A 133 3.59 -18.36 -2.44
C GLU A 133 2.51 -17.29 -2.58
N ASN A 134 2.21 -16.57 -1.50
CA ASN A 134 1.24 -15.46 -1.51
C ASN A 134 1.68 -14.32 -2.45
N ILE A 135 2.95 -13.88 -2.37
CA ILE A 135 3.49 -12.87 -3.28
C ILE A 135 3.44 -13.35 -4.74
N THR A 136 3.77 -14.63 -4.99
CA THR A 136 3.76 -15.22 -6.34
C THR A 136 2.34 -15.20 -6.92
N ALA A 137 1.34 -15.60 -6.15
CA ALA A 137 -0.06 -15.54 -6.56
C ALA A 137 -0.49 -14.10 -6.87
N PHE A 138 -0.09 -13.14 -6.03
CA PHE A 138 -0.35 -11.71 -6.27
C PHE A 138 0.25 -11.22 -7.60
N ILE A 139 1.52 -11.57 -7.87
CA ILE A 139 2.19 -11.22 -9.14
C ILE A 139 1.47 -11.85 -10.34
N GLN A 140 1.01 -13.09 -10.23
CA GLN A 140 0.23 -13.73 -11.30
C GLN A 140 -1.07 -12.98 -11.58
N HIS A 141 -1.78 -12.55 -10.55
CA HIS A 141 -2.96 -11.70 -10.72
C HIS A 141 -2.63 -10.36 -11.39
N MET A 142 -1.51 -9.73 -11.04
CA MET A 142 -1.05 -8.50 -11.70
C MET A 142 -0.79 -8.72 -13.19
N GLN A 143 -0.15 -9.84 -13.56
CA GLN A 143 0.16 -10.18 -14.94
C GLN A 143 -1.11 -10.34 -15.77
N VAL A 144 -2.13 -11.03 -15.24
CA VAL A 144 -3.43 -11.17 -15.90
C VAL A 144 -4.09 -9.80 -16.11
N GLY A 145 -4.10 -8.95 -15.08
CA GLY A 145 -4.63 -7.58 -15.18
C GLY A 145 -3.92 -6.75 -16.24
N ALA A 146 -2.58 -6.81 -16.28
CA ALA A 146 -1.78 -6.10 -17.27
C ALA A 146 -2.05 -6.60 -18.72
N LEU A 147 -2.22 -7.91 -18.90
CA LEU A 147 -2.59 -8.49 -20.20
C LEU A 147 -3.95 -7.98 -20.67
N ILE A 148 -4.97 -7.95 -19.80
CA ILE A 148 -6.30 -7.42 -20.12
C ILE A 148 -6.21 -5.94 -20.55
N LEU A 149 -5.44 -5.13 -19.82
CA LEU A 149 -5.21 -3.72 -20.17
C LEU A 149 -4.53 -3.56 -21.53
N SER A 150 -3.55 -4.41 -21.85
CA SER A 150 -2.86 -4.39 -23.14
C SER A 150 -3.79 -4.78 -24.31
N ALA A 151 -4.64 -5.79 -24.12
CA ALA A 151 -5.60 -6.23 -25.13
C ALA A 151 -6.69 -5.18 -25.38
N GLY A 152 -7.23 -4.56 -24.32
CA GLY A 152 -8.23 -3.50 -24.44
C GLY A 152 -7.72 -2.27 -25.21
N LYS A 153 -6.47 -1.86 -24.98
CA LYS A 153 -5.81 -0.80 -25.76
C LYS A 153 -5.69 -1.16 -27.25
N SER A 154 -5.38 -2.42 -27.56
CA SER A 154 -5.29 -2.89 -28.95
C SER A 154 -6.65 -2.84 -29.66
N SER A 155 -7.74 -3.19 -28.98
CA SER A 155 -9.09 -3.14 -29.57
C SER A 155 -9.58 -1.71 -29.80
N ALA A 156 -9.28 -0.78 -28.88
CA ALA A 156 -9.63 0.64 -29.05
C ALA A 156 -8.88 1.27 -30.25
N GLY A 157 -7.58 1.00 -30.41
CA GLY A 157 -6.78 1.52 -31.52
C GLY A 157 -7.09 0.93 -32.91
N LEU A 158 -7.93 -0.10 -32.98
CA LEU A 158 -8.48 -0.64 -34.23
C LEU A 158 -9.80 0.03 -34.64
N ASN A 159 -10.50 0.68 -33.71
CA ASN A 159 -11.78 1.37 -33.98
C ASN A 159 -11.60 2.87 -34.30
N GLU A 160 -10.37 3.38 -34.22
CA GLU A 160 -9.97 4.75 -34.55
C GLU A 160 -9.23 4.87 -35.90
N ARG A 161 -9.23 3.80 -36.72
CA ARG A 161 -8.70 3.77 -38.09
C ARG A 161 -9.78 3.41 -39.08
#